data_AF-A0A935WWI4-F1
#
_entry.id   AF-A0A935WWI4-F1
#
_cell.length_a   1.000
_cell.length_b   1.000
_cell.length_c   1.000
_cell.angle_alpha   90.00
_cell.angle_beta   90.00
_cell.angle_gamma   90.00
#
_symmetry.space_group_name_H-M   'P 1'
#
loop_
_entity.id
_entity.type
_entity.pdbx_description
1 polymer ?
#
loop_
_entity_poly.entity_id
_entity_poly.type
_entity_poly.pdbx_seq_one_letter_code
_entity_poly.pdbx_strand_id
1 'polypeptide(L)'
;MTVKGPPPSSTTGLRSLPSRGAQGPSRNAPKGDASRKTKALRMKRSQDAERADRVQEINAEEKDIRADLEVEAEEIRLGQERAHTADIEEEARRHAHGEREEARVRDHDPLRQEDAFRVTAACFDEEGRHKRKRREQDEDSEEANRAGEAAAKRGFARRESSARYFEVPPADRLGDLSLVDPDEAKRQLGPSVRFAQHAMILAHARMTNEGETRLDRAEAIRFLASLYTGLSDRAYANKALREFGPATGILDIYPLELFDHLLRFVPGFCQKVRPAPFLTTQDETPMSGKHRTLPVGDVVHLRYADGLRIRGFCIEGGARPGYVFEPGPERGDYELTVQNPGTFRILISAIQRDGWLLIDDLECTFEGDPAPPEASNSEAEAEAKATTDAEASEAAASDAAAPEAFNATPSDSTGATAVSTETPTEADIKFTIPRYV
;
A
#
# COMPACT_ATOMS: atom_id res chain seq x y z
N MET A 1 9.09 29.53 45.84
CA MET A 1 7.99 29.88 44.93
C MET A 1 6.98 28.74 44.95
N THR A 2 5.88 28.92 45.68
CA THR A 2 4.89 27.88 45.97
C THR A 2 3.75 27.98 44.95
N VAL A 3 3.60 26.96 44.11
CA VAL A 3 2.52 26.87 43.13
C VAL A 3 1.29 26.28 43.81
N LYS A 4 0.22 27.07 43.91
CA LYS A 4 -1.11 26.65 44.38
C LYS A 4 -1.76 25.75 43.33
N GLY A 5 -2.14 24.54 43.72
CA GLY A 5 -2.98 23.66 42.92
C GLY A 5 -4.46 24.09 42.92
N PRO A 6 -5.24 23.70 41.90
CA PRO A 6 -6.66 24.04 41.79
C PRO A 6 -7.55 23.15 42.68
N PRO A 7 -8.72 23.64 43.13
CA PRO A 7 -9.63 22.89 44.00
C PRO A 7 -10.51 21.90 43.21
N PRO A 8 -10.98 20.81 43.85
CA PRO A 8 -11.89 19.85 43.23
C PRO A 8 -13.33 20.40 43.17
N SER A 9 -13.94 20.31 41.99
CA SER A 9 -15.35 20.63 41.75
C SER A 9 -16.25 19.50 42.23
N SER A 10 -17.00 19.77 43.29
CA SER A 10 -18.14 18.97 43.75
C SER A 10 -19.41 19.34 42.98
N THR A 11 -20.03 18.40 42.27
CA THR A 11 -21.36 18.59 41.67
C THR A 11 -22.30 17.47 42.09
N THR A 12 -22.88 17.64 43.27
CA THR A 12 -23.97 16.81 43.81
C THR A 12 -25.29 17.25 43.18
N GLY A 13 -25.71 16.60 42.10
CA GLY A 13 -27.01 16.82 41.46
C GLY A 13 -28.06 15.84 41.97
N LEU A 14 -28.68 16.15 43.11
CA LEU A 14 -29.86 15.44 43.62
C LEU A 14 -31.08 15.76 42.73
N ARG A 15 -31.49 14.80 41.89
CA ARG A 15 -32.80 14.83 41.22
C ARG A 15 -33.88 14.34 42.18
N SER A 16 -34.79 15.24 42.51
CA SER A 16 -36.05 14.98 43.20
C SER A 16 -36.99 14.14 42.32
N LEU A 17 -37.51 13.04 42.88
CA LEU A 17 -38.62 12.29 42.30
C LEU A 17 -39.94 12.80 42.89
N PRO A 18 -41.00 12.94 42.08
CA PRO A 18 -42.29 13.39 42.56
C PRO A 18 -43.01 12.33 43.41
N SER A 19 -43.46 12.79 44.57
CA SER A 19 -44.46 12.19 45.46
C SER A 19 -45.69 11.71 44.69
N ARG A 20 -45.92 10.39 44.69
CA ARG A 20 -47.18 9.78 44.27
C ARG A 20 -47.88 9.16 45.48
N GLY A 21 -48.96 9.84 45.88
CA GLY A 21 -50.25 9.27 46.25
C GLY A 21 -50.27 8.09 47.22
N ALA A 22 -50.54 8.40 48.48
CA ALA A 22 -51.05 7.47 49.46
C ALA A 22 -52.35 6.80 48.97
N GLN A 23 -52.35 5.48 48.83
CA GLN A 23 -53.54 4.64 48.87
C GLN A 23 -53.42 3.69 50.06
N GLY A 24 -54.50 3.64 50.85
CA GLY A 24 -54.55 3.06 52.17
C GLY A 24 -54.38 1.53 52.23
N PRO A 25 -54.12 1.00 53.44
CA PRO A 25 -53.83 -0.41 53.65
C PRO A 25 -55.09 -1.27 53.54
N SER A 26 -55.17 -2.09 52.49
CA SER A 26 -56.10 -3.22 52.43
C SER A 26 -55.62 -4.31 53.39
N ARG A 27 -56.29 -4.40 54.54
CA ARG A 27 -56.18 -5.51 55.49
C ARG A 27 -56.86 -6.74 54.88
N ASN A 28 -56.08 -7.59 54.23
CA ASN A 28 -56.37 -9.03 54.10
C ASN A 28 -55.08 -9.76 53.71
N ALA A 29 -54.27 -10.11 54.71
CA ALA A 29 -53.07 -10.90 54.53
C ALA A 29 -53.38 -12.40 54.71
N PRO A 30 -53.32 -13.23 53.66
CA PRO A 30 -53.37 -14.67 53.82
C PRO A 30 -52.09 -15.15 54.50
N LYS A 31 -52.23 -15.81 55.66
CA LYS A 31 -51.12 -16.34 56.48
C LYS A 31 -50.39 -17.55 55.85
N GLY A 32 -50.45 -17.74 54.53
CA GLY A 32 -49.93 -18.94 53.85
C GLY A 32 -48.57 -18.80 53.16
N ASP A 33 -48.12 -17.58 52.81
CA ASP A 33 -47.00 -17.40 51.84
C ASP A 33 -45.65 -16.96 52.43
N ALA A 34 -45.57 -16.71 53.73
CA ALA A 34 -44.32 -16.24 54.36
C ALA A 34 -43.20 -17.30 54.33
N SER A 35 -43.55 -18.59 54.33
CA SER A 35 -42.57 -19.69 54.33
C SER A 35 -41.90 -19.91 52.96
N ARG A 36 -42.63 -19.71 51.84
CA ARG A 36 -42.04 -19.85 50.50
C ARG A 36 -41.13 -18.67 50.13
N LYS A 37 -41.50 -17.45 50.56
CA LYS A 37 -40.69 -16.25 50.31
C LYS A 37 -39.34 -16.27 51.03
N THR A 38 -39.27 -16.84 52.24
CA THR A 38 -38.02 -16.96 53.00
C THR A 38 -37.06 -17.98 52.39
N LYS A 39 -37.55 -19.11 51.87
CA LYS A 39 -36.71 -20.10 51.17
C LYS A 39 -36.12 -19.54 49.86
N ALA A 40 -36.92 -18.82 49.07
CA ALA A 40 -36.45 -18.18 47.84
C ALA A 40 -35.38 -17.11 48.12
N LEU A 41 -35.56 -16.30 49.17
CA LEU A 41 -34.58 -15.29 49.56
C LEU A 41 -33.26 -15.90 50.01
N ARG A 42 -33.30 -17.03 50.73
CA ARG A 42 -32.10 -17.75 51.17
C ARG A 42 -31.32 -18.36 49.99
N MET A 43 -32.01 -18.94 49.01
CA MET A 43 -31.35 -19.46 47.80
C MET A 43 -30.73 -18.33 46.97
N LYS A 44 -31.42 -17.18 46.83
CA LYS A 44 -30.86 -16.03 46.13
C LYS A 44 -29.58 -15.51 46.79
N ARG A 45 -29.58 -15.37 48.12
CA ARG A 45 -28.38 -14.95 48.88
C ARG A 45 -27.22 -15.95 48.75
N SER A 46 -27.51 -17.26 48.67
CA SER A 46 -26.48 -18.28 48.43
C SER A 46 -25.86 -18.13 47.04
N GLN A 47 -26.69 -17.93 46.01
CA GLN A 47 -26.21 -17.74 44.64
C GLN A 47 -25.43 -16.43 44.47
N ASP A 48 -25.87 -15.36 45.13
CA ASP A 48 -25.17 -14.07 45.09
C ASP A 48 -23.79 -14.16 45.79
N ALA A 49 -23.68 -14.96 46.86
CA ALA A 49 -22.40 -15.23 47.52
C ALA A 49 -21.45 -16.06 46.64
N GLU A 50 -21.93 -17.15 46.04
CA GLU A 50 -21.14 -17.98 45.10
C GLU A 50 -20.65 -17.16 43.88
N ARG A 51 -21.48 -16.24 43.38
CA ARG A 51 -21.08 -15.33 42.29
C ARG A 51 -20.00 -14.35 42.74
N ALA A 52 -20.10 -13.81 43.96
CA ALA A 52 -19.10 -12.89 44.50
C ALA A 52 -17.74 -13.58 44.67
N ASP A 53 -17.72 -14.82 45.19
CA ASP A 53 -16.50 -15.60 45.35
C ASP A 53 -15.86 -15.91 43.99
N ARG A 54 -16.65 -16.29 42.98
CA ARG A 54 -16.15 -16.55 41.62
C ARG A 54 -15.58 -15.30 40.95
N VAL A 55 -16.17 -14.12 41.18
CA VAL A 55 -15.62 -12.85 40.67
C VAL A 55 -14.28 -12.53 41.33
N GLN A 56 -14.11 -12.85 42.61
CA GLN A 56 -12.82 -12.67 43.28
C GLN A 56 -11.75 -13.63 42.74
N GLU A 57 -12.12 -14.87 42.44
CA GLU A 57 -11.23 -15.86 41.82
C GLU A 57 -10.77 -15.40 40.43
N ILE A 58 -11.70 -14.97 39.57
CA ILE A 58 -11.38 -14.45 38.22
C ILE A 58 -10.47 -13.22 38.32
N ASN A 59 -10.74 -12.28 39.23
CA ASN A 59 -9.89 -11.10 39.41
C ASN A 59 -8.48 -11.46 39.91
N ALA A 60 -8.32 -12.56 40.65
CA ALA A 60 -7.02 -13.05 41.08
C ALA A 60 -6.26 -13.68 39.90
N GLU A 61 -6.92 -14.50 39.09
CA GLU A 61 -6.33 -15.10 37.87
C GLU A 61 -5.93 -14.01 36.86
N GLU A 62 -6.78 -13.00 36.62
CA GLU A 62 -6.44 -11.88 35.73
C GLU A 62 -5.22 -11.08 36.22
N LYS A 63 -5.06 -10.96 37.54
CA LYS A 63 -3.90 -10.28 38.13
C LYS A 63 -2.61 -11.07 37.90
N ASP A 64 -2.67 -12.39 38.04
CA ASP A 64 -1.51 -13.26 37.81
C ASP A 64 -1.13 -13.29 36.32
N ILE A 65 -2.10 -13.41 35.41
CA ILE A 65 -1.86 -13.33 33.95
C ILE A 65 -1.24 -11.98 33.58
N ARG A 66 -1.71 -10.88 34.18
CA ARG A 66 -1.15 -9.55 33.91
C ARG A 66 0.30 -9.44 34.38
N ALA A 67 0.65 -10.05 35.51
CA ALA A 67 2.02 -10.06 36.00
C ALA A 67 2.96 -10.86 35.06
N ASP A 68 2.50 -12.00 34.55
CA ASP A 68 3.28 -12.79 33.59
C ASP A 68 3.51 -12.04 32.27
N LEU A 69 2.48 -11.36 31.76
CA LEU A 69 2.60 -10.52 30.55
C LEU A 69 3.53 -9.32 30.75
N GLU A 70 3.59 -8.73 31.94
CA GLU A 70 4.53 -7.65 32.25
C GLU A 70 5.99 -8.14 32.25
N VAL A 71 6.24 -9.36 32.75
CA VAL A 71 7.57 -9.99 32.70
C VAL A 71 7.98 -10.29 31.26
N GLU A 72 7.10 -10.87 30.45
CA GLU A 72 7.35 -11.16 29.04
C GLU A 72 7.64 -9.89 28.23
N ALA A 73 6.86 -8.82 28.48
CA ALA A 73 7.07 -7.53 27.83
C ALA A 73 8.44 -6.91 28.19
N GLU A 74 8.89 -7.05 29.44
CA GLU A 74 10.22 -6.58 29.85
C GLU A 74 11.36 -7.40 29.22
N GLU A 75 11.19 -8.72 29.10
CA GLU A 75 12.16 -9.59 28.42
C GLU A 75 12.29 -9.24 26.93
N ILE A 76 11.17 -9.01 26.24
CA ILE A 76 11.18 -8.56 24.84
C ILE A 76 11.89 -7.21 24.70
N ARG A 77 11.61 -6.25 25.60
CA ARG A 77 12.28 -4.94 25.59
C ARG A 77 13.79 -5.07 25.79
N LEU A 78 14.23 -5.87 26.75
CA LEU A 78 15.66 -6.14 26.98
C LEU A 78 16.31 -6.86 25.79
N GLY A 79 15.59 -7.75 25.11
CA GLY A 79 16.03 -8.39 23.87
C GLY A 79 16.26 -7.40 22.74
N GLN A 80 15.34 -6.45 22.55
CA GLN A 80 15.45 -5.39 21.55
C GLN A 80 16.61 -4.42 21.85
N GLU A 81 16.79 -4.03 23.12
CA GLU A 81 17.93 -3.19 23.53
C GLU A 81 19.27 -3.87 23.26
N ARG A 82 19.39 -5.18 23.55
CA ARG A 82 20.60 -5.96 23.26
C ARG A 82 20.88 -6.04 21.76
N ALA A 83 19.86 -6.28 20.94
CA ALA A 83 20.00 -6.30 19.48
C ALA A 83 20.50 -4.95 18.95
N HIS A 84 19.88 -3.85 19.39
CA HIS A 84 20.27 -2.50 19.00
C HIS A 84 21.72 -2.17 19.44
N THR A 85 22.15 -2.57 20.63
CA THR A 85 23.55 -2.40 21.04
C THR A 85 24.53 -3.21 20.19
N ALA A 86 24.15 -4.41 19.75
CA ALA A 86 24.99 -5.23 18.88
C ALA A 86 25.13 -4.59 17.48
N ASP A 87 24.06 -4.02 16.94
CA ASP A 87 24.09 -3.30 15.66
C ASP A 87 25.00 -2.07 15.70
N ILE A 88 24.92 -1.28 16.78
CA ILE A 88 25.83 -0.13 16.98
C ILE A 88 27.30 -0.58 17.07
N GLU A 89 27.58 -1.67 17.80
CA GLU A 89 28.95 -2.20 17.88
C GLU A 89 29.46 -2.71 16.52
N GLU A 90 28.60 -3.36 15.73
CA GLU A 90 28.97 -3.83 14.39
C GLU A 90 29.26 -2.65 13.45
N GLU A 91 28.42 -1.61 13.47
CA GLU A 91 28.63 -0.39 12.69
C GLU A 91 29.93 0.32 13.10
N ALA A 92 30.20 0.43 14.40
CA ALA A 92 31.47 0.98 14.90
C ALA A 92 32.69 0.16 14.42
N ARG A 93 32.58 -1.19 14.37
CA ARG A 93 33.65 -2.04 13.81
C ARG A 93 33.84 -1.82 12.32
N ARG A 94 32.75 -1.63 11.55
CA ARG A 94 32.84 -1.33 10.10
C ARG A 94 33.54 0.01 9.86
N HIS A 95 33.23 1.05 10.64
CA HIS A 95 33.91 2.34 10.56
C HIS A 95 35.40 2.24 10.92
N ALA A 96 35.76 1.51 11.98
CA ALA A 96 37.16 1.32 12.37
C ALA A 96 37.99 0.56 11.31
N HIS A 97 37.35 -0.33 10.54
CA HIS A 97 37.99 -1.01 9.40
C HIS A 97 38.14 -0.09 8.18
N GLY A 98 37.13 0.73 7.87
CA GLY A 98 37.18 1.70 6.77
C GLY A 98 38.30 2.74 6.95
N GLU A 99 38.47 3.30 8.15
CA GLU A 99 39.52 4.29 8.42
C GLU A 99 40.94 3.71 8.25
N ARG A 100 41.14 2.41 8.53
CA ARG A 100 42.44 1.74 8.31
C ARG A 100 42.74 1.49 6.85
N GLU A 101 41.73 1.26 6.01
CA GLU A 101 41.92 1.13 4.56
C GLU A 101 42.17 2.50 3.92
N GLU A 102 41.45 3.54 4.31
CA GLU A 102 41.70 4.91 3.81
C GLU A 102 43.10 5.42 4.18
N ALA A 103 43.61 5.10 5.38
CA ALA A 103 44.96 5.43 5.78
C ALA A 103 46.02 4.71 4.91
N ARG A 104 45.77 3.47 4.49
CA ARG A 104 46.69 2.73 3.59
C ARG A 104 46.68 3.25 2.15
N VAL A 105 45.55 3.77 1.68
CA VAL A 105 45.44 4.33 0.32
C VAL A 105 46.11 5.71 0.21
N ARG A 106 46.17 6.50 1.30
CA ARG A 106 46.87 7.80 1.31
C ARG A 106 48.39 7.72 1.23
N ASP A 107 49.02 6.65 1.68
CA ASP A 107 50.49 6.53 1.73
C ASP A 107 51.12 6.06 0.41
N HIS A 108 50.32 5.75 -0.63
CA HIS A 108 50.84 5.10 -1.85
C HIS A 108 50.60 5.86 -3.17
N ASP A 109 50.31 7.16 -3.14
CA ASP A 109 50.13 7.98 -4.35
C ASP A 109 51.25 9.05 -4.53
N PRO A 110 52.40 8.70 -5.15
CA PRO A 110 53.51 9.62 -5.37
C PRO A 110 53.27 10.64 -6.51
N LEU A 111 52.08 10.69 -7.13
CA LEU A 111 51.83 11.53 -8.31
C LEU A 111 51.05 12.82 -8.05
N ARG A 112 50.71 13.12 -6.79
CA ARG A 112 49.79 14.22 -6.45
C ARG A 112 50.45 15.57 -6.08
N GLN A 113 51.71 15.79 -6.46
CA GLN A 113 52.44 17.02 -6.13
C GLN A 113 52.51 18.08 -7.25
N GLU A 114 52.05 17.81 -8.48
CA GLU A 114 52.29 18.75 -9.60
C GLU A 114 51.07 19.59 -10.07
N ASP A 115 49.84 19.31 -9.63
CA ASP A 115 48.64 20.00 -10.15
C ASP A 115 48.14 21.21 -9.31
N ALA A 116 48.98 21.77 -8.43
CA ALA A 116 48.59 22.91 -7.58
C ALA A 116 48.74 24.30 -8.25
N PHE A 117 49.15 24.40 -9.52
CA PHE A 117 49.36 25.68 -10.20
C PHE A 117 48.71 25.75 -11.57
N ARG A 118 47.38 25.93 -11.63
CA ARG A 118 46.67 26.58 -12.76
C ARG A 118 45.17 26.74 -12.45
N VAL A 119 44.84 27.67 -11.56
CA VAL A 119 43.49 28.25 -11.51
C VAL A 119 43.61 29.77 -11.46
N THR A 120 43.69 30.38 -12.64
CA THR A 120 43.34 31.79 -12.83
C THR A 120 42.66 31.97 -14.18
N ALA A 121 41.47 32.54 -14.11
CA ALA A 121 40.74 33.27 -15.14
C ALA A 121 40.18 32.49 -16.34
N ALA A 122 38.87 32.22 -16.29
CA ALA A 122 37.98 32.27 -17.47
C ALA A 122 36.53 32.46 -17.03
N CYS A 123 36.06 33.71 -17.01
CA CYS A 123 34.66 34.04 -17.22
C CYS A 123 34.36 33.79 -18.71
N PHE A 124 33.43 32.91 -19.08
CA PHE A 124 32.85 32.90 -20.44
C PHE A 124 31.56 32.07 -20.52
N ASP A 125 30.49 32.76 -20.90
CA ASP A 125 29.26 32.38 -21.64
C ASP A 125 28.58 31.02 -21.45
N GLU A 126 27.30 31.09 -21.08
CA GLU A 126 26.41 29.98 -20.73
C GLU A 126 25.55 29.41 -21.89
N GLU A 127 25.69 29.86 -23.14
CA GLU A 127 24.75 29.49 -24.23
C GLU A 127 25.18 28.31 -25.14
N GLY A 128 26.32 27.65 -24.90
CA GLY A 128 26.86 26.63 -25.82
C GLY A 128 26.66 25.15 -25.48
N ARG A 129 26.16 24.79 -24.28
CA ARG A 129 26.35 23.42 -23.72
C ARG A 129 25.39 22.33 -24.21
N HIS A 130 24.39 22.64 -25.02
CA HIS A 130 23.40 21.63 -25.47
C HIS A 130 23.76 20.88 -26.77
N LYS A 131 24.83 21.24 -27.50
CA LYS A 131 25.20 20.55 -28.75
C LYS A 131 26.38 19.58 -28.67
N ARG A 132 27.21 19.62 -27.63
CA ARG A 132 28.41 18.76 -27.53
C ARG A 132 28.16 17.38 -26.94
N LYS A 133 27.09 17.20 -26.14
CA LYS A 133 26.80 15.90 -25.49
C LYS A 133 26.22 14.82 -26.41
N ARG A 134 25.96 15.13 -27.68
CA ARG A 134 25.40 14.17 -28.66
C ARG A 134 26.43 13.65 -29.67
N ARG A 135 27.71 14.06 -29.57
CA ARG A 135 28.76 13.62 -30.50
C ARG A 135 29.76 12.64 -29.88
N GLU A 136 29.92 12.66 -28.56
CA GLU A 136 30.78 11.70 -27.84
C GLU A 136 30.09 10.34 -27.60
N GLN A 137 28.76 10.24 -27.77
CA GLN A 137 28.04 8.98 -27.56
C GLN A 137 28.02 8.06 -28.79
N ASP A 138 28.42 8.56 -29.97
CA ASP A 138 28.49 7.78 -31.20
C ASP A 138 29.89 7.18 -31.44
N GLU A 139 30.96 7.76 -30.88
CA GLU A 139 32.34 7.25 -31.05
C GLU A 139 32.64 6.06 -30.11
N ASP A 140 32.08 6.03 -28.89
CA ASP A 140 32.22 4.89 -27.96
C ASP A 140 31.45 3.62 -28.44
N SER A 141 30.43 3.78 -29.28
CA SER A 141 29.65 2.69 -29.84
C SER A 141 30.39 1.96 -30.98
N GLU A 142 31.18 2.68 -31.78
CA GLU A 142 31.96 2.06 -32.85
C GLU A 142 33.21 1.33 -32.33
N GLU A 143 33.82 1.81 -31.23
CA GLU A 143 34.99 1.18 -30.64
C GLU A 143 34.64 -0.12 -29.89
N ALA A 144 33.48 -0.18 -29.24
CA ALA A 144 32.95 -1.41 -28.64
C ALA A 144 32.63 -2.51 -29.69
N ASN A 145 32.14 -2.12 -30.86
CA ASN A 145 31.85 -3.06 -31.95
C ASN A 145 33.13 -3.58 -32.63
N ARG A 146 34.19 -2.76 -32.74
CA ARG A 146 35.50 -3.20 -33.25
C ARG A 146 36.24 -4.14 -32.29
N ALA A 147 36.09 -3.94 -30.97
CA ALA A 147 36.65 -4.83 -29.96
C ALA A 147 35.99 -6.23 -29.99
N GLY A 148 34.68 -6.31 -30.24
CA GLY A 148 33.95 -7.57 -30.42
C GLY A 148 34.40 -8.36 -31.67
N GLU A 149 34.64 -7.67 -32.78
CA GLU A 149 35.08 -8.29 -34.03
C GLU A 149 36.55 -8.79 -34.00
N ALA A 150 37.42 -8.09 -33.25
CA ALA A 150 38.81 -8.51 -33.04
C ALA A 150 38.93 -9.76 -32.13
N ALA A 151 38.01 -9.92 -31.17
CA ALA A 151 37.92 -11.12 -30.33
C ALA A 151 37.44 -12.35 -31.12
N ALA A 152 36.52 -12.18 -32.06
CA ALA A 152 36.02 -13.25 -32.92
C ALA A 152 37.10 -13.84 -33.86
N LYS A 153 38.08 -13.03 -34.29
CA LYS A 153 39.19 -13.48 -35.16
C LYS A 153 40.31 -14.24 -34.44
N ARG A 154 40.31 -14.30 -33.11
CA ARG A 154 41.36 -14.98 -32.31
C ARG A 154 41.08 -16.44 -31.95
N GLY A 155 40.07 -17.08 -32.54
CA GLY A 155 39.96 -18.55 -32.52
C GLY A 155 39.74 -19.18 -31.14
N PHE A 156 39.22 -18.44 -30.15
CA PHE A 156 38.84 -18.97 -28.83
C PHE A 156 37.44 -19.63 -28.80
N ALA A 157 36.90 -20.01 -29.96
CA ALA A 157 35.64 -20.71 -30.07
C ALA A 157 35.84 -22.25 -30.13
N ARG A 158 36.08 -22.86 -28.97
CA ARG A 158 35.67 -24.24 -28.66
C ARG A 158 34.85 -24.17 -27.36
N ARG A 159 33.53 -24.02 -27.47
CA ARG A 159 32.51 -25.09 -27.35
C ARG A 159 32.60 -25.88 -26.04
N GLU A 160 31.68 -25.54 -25.14
CA GLU A 160 30.85 -26.40 -24.27
C GLU A 160 30.67 -25.76 -22.88
N SER A 161 29.71 -24.84 -22.73
CA SER A 161 28.98 -24.59 -21.45
C SER A 161 28.10 -23.33 -21.41
N SER A 162 28.12 -22.43 -22.40
CA SER A 162 27.29 -21.21 -22.37
C SER A 162 25.87 -21.37 -22.93
N ALA A 163 25.49 -22.57 -23.38
CA ALA A 163 24.18 -22.83 -23.99
C ALA A 163 23.13 -23.40 -23.01
N ARG A 164 23.32 -23.28 -21.69
CA ARG A 164 22.28 -23.61 -20.68
C ARG A 164 21.36 -22.44 -20.34
N TYR A 165 21.55 -21.25 -20.92
CA TYR A 165 20.69 -20.09 -20.64
C TYR A 165 19.38 -20.04 -21.46
N PHE A 166 19.10 -21.09 -22.25
CA PHE A 166 17.81 -21.29 -22.91
C PHE A 166 17.17 -22.62 -22.47
N GLU A 167 17.43 -23.04 -21.24
CA GLU A 167 16.48 -23.92 -20.56
C GLU A 167 15.12 -23.24 -20.63
N VAL A 168 14.10 -24.00 -21.08
CA VAL A 168 12.69 -23.59 -21.24
C VAL A 168 12.36 -22.54 -20.17
N PRO A 169 11.89 -21.33 -20.55
CA PRO A 169 11.57 -20.31 -19.56
C PRO A 169 10.73 -20.97 -18.49
N PRO A 170 11.16 -20.95 -17.21
CA PRO A 170 10.48 -21.68 -16.16
C PRO A 170 9.00 -21.33 -16.25
N ALA A 171 8.14 -22.36 -16.21
CA ALA A 171 6.70 -22.21 -16.29
C ALA A 171 6.29 -21.01 -15.43
N ASP A 172 5.49 -20.10 -16.00
CA ASP A 172 5.16 -18.86 -15.33
C ASP A 172 4.56 -19.13 -13.95
N ARG A 173 5.32 -18.87 -12.88
CA ARG A 173 4.91 -19.08 -11.49
C ARG A 173 4.18 -17.89 -10.91
N LEU A 174 3.76 -16.92 -11.73
CA LEU A 174 2.95 -15.81 -11.28
C LEU A 174 1.63 -16.33 -10.69
N GLY A 175 1.44 -16.07 -9.40
CA GLY A 175 0.24 -16.47 -8.65
C GLY A 175 0.34 -17.83 -7.96
N ASP A 176 1.50 -18.48 -8.02
CA ASP A 176 1.77 -19.71 -7.27
C ASP A 176 1.78 -19.43 -5.76
N LEU A 177 0.74 -19.85 -5.04
CA LEU A 177 0.57 -19.58 -3.62
C LEU A 177 1.66 -20.21 -2.73
N SER A 178 2.45 -21.15 -3.26
CA SER A 178 3.60 -21.73 -2.55
C SER A 178 4.84 -20.84 -2.57
N LEU A 179 4.91 -19.87 -3.48
CA LEU A 179 6.07 -18.99 -3.69
C LEU A 179 6.08 -17.81 -2.70
N VAL A 180 6.12 -18.14 -1.40
CA VAL A 180 6.02 -17.15 -0.31
C VAL A 180 7.38 -16.55 0.08
N ASP A 181 8.48 -17.26 -0.18
CA ASP A 181 9.83 -16.75 0.12
C ASP A 181 10.19 -15.60 -0.85
N PRO A 182 10.48 -14.37 -0.35
CA PRO A 182 10.68 -13.21 -1.21
C PRO A 182 11.86 -13.33 -2.17
N ASP A 183 12.97 -13.91 -1.71
CA ASP A 183 14.17 -14.07 -2.55
C ASP A 183 13.99 -15.17 -3.59
N GLU A 184 13.31 -16.27 -3.25
CA GLU A 184 12.88 -17.28 -4.22
C GLU A 184 11.92 -16.69 -5.26
N ALA A 185 10.93 -15.90 -4.82
CA ALA A 185 9.97 -15.22 -5.69
C ALA A 185 10.67 -14.27 -6.65
N LYS A 186 11.61 -13.45 -6.16
CA LYS A 186 12.45 -12.58 -6.98
C LYS A 186 13.24 -13.40 -8.03
N ARG A 187 13.89 -14.49 -7.62
CA ARG A 187 14.70 -15.33 -8.49
C ARG A 187 13.88 -15.95 -9.63
N GLN A 188 12.66 -16.39 -9.34
CA GLN A 188 11.83 -17.10 -10.31
C GLN A 188 11.02 -16.16 -11.20
N LEU A 189 10.51 -15.06 -10.63
CA LEU A 189 9.67 -14.12 -11.37
C LEU A 189 10.50 -13.15 -12.20
N GLY A 190 11.71 -12.79 -11.76
CA GLY A 190 12.64 -11.93 -12.50
C GLY A 190 12.29 -10.43 -12.38
N PRO A 191 11.48 -9.84 -13.28
CA PRO A 191 11.15 -8.42 -13.22
C PRO A 191 10.37 -7.99 -11.97
N SER A 192 10.66 -6.79 -11.48
CA SER A 192 10.05 -6.18 -10.30
C SER A 192 8.53 -6.04 -10.40
N VAL A 193 7.98 -5.79 -11.60
CA VAL A 193 6.53 -5.66 -11.81
C VAL A 193 5.84 -6.99 -11.52
N ARG A 194 6.45 -8.09 -11.96
CA ARG A 194 5.92 -9.44 -11.76
C ARG A 194 5.95 -9.83 -10.29
N PHE A 195 7.00 -9.44 -9.57
CA PHE A 195 7.05 -9.60 -8.12
C PHE A 195 5.94 -8.81 -7.42
N ALA A 196 5.72 -7.54 -7.80
CA ALA A 196 4.65 -6.72 -7.21
C ALA A 196 3.25 -7.30 -7.48
N GLN A 197 3.00 -7.76 -8.70
CA GLN A 197 1.78 -8.49 -9.09
C GLN A 197 1.62 -9.77 -8.26
N HIS A 198 2.69 -10.55 -8.12
CA HIS A 198 2.65 -11.78 -7.35
C HIS A 198 2.35 -11.54 -5.88
N ALA A 199 3.02 -10.57 -5.25
CA ALA A 199 2.76 -10.20 -3.86
C ALA A 199 1.29 -9.82 -3.63
N MET A 200 0.68 -9.09 -4.58
CA MET A 200 -0.75 -8.77 -4.54
C MET A 200 -1.64 -10.00 -4.66
N ILE A 201 -1.33 -10.92 -5.57
CA ILE A 201 -2.07 -12.18 -5.70
C ILE A 201 -2.01 -12.97 -4.39
N LEU A 202 -0.82 -13.08 -3.77
CA LEU A 202 -0.65 -13.77 -2.50
C LEU A 202 -1.47 -13.12 -1.39
N ALA A 203 -1.45 -11.79 -1.28
CA ALA A 203 -2.21 -11.06 -0.27
C ALA A 203 -3.72 -11.21 -0.48
N HIS A 204 -4.20 -11.05 -1.71
CA HIS A 204 -5.61 -11.21 -2.06
C HIS A 204 -6.09 -12.64 -1.82
N ALA A 205 -5.33 -13.66 -2.24
CA ALA A 205 -5.67 -15.06 -1.98
C ALA A 205 -5.78 -15.36 -0.49
N ARG A 206 -4.92 -14.78 0.34
CA ARG A 206 -5.01 -14.92 1.81
C ARG A 206 -6.20 -14.18 2.42
N MET A 207 -6.67 -13.09 1.81
CA MET A 207 -7.87 -12.38 2.26
C MET A 207 -9.18 -13.09 1.85
N THR A 208 -9.18 -13.78 0.71
CA THR A 208 -10.37 -14.44 0.14
C THR A 208 -10.51 -15.91 0.49
N ASN A 209 -9.41 -16.62 0.80
CA ASN A 209 -9.47 -18.03 1.19
C ASN A 209 -10.38 -18.21 2.41
N GLU A 210 -11.48 -18.95 2.24
CA GLU A 210 -12.51 -19.22 3.26
C GLU A 210 -12.07 -20.21 4.37
N GLY A 211 -10.76 -20.38 4.58
CA GLY A 211 -10.19 -21.27 5.60
C GLY A 211 -9.83 -20.56 6.91
N GLU A 212 -9.22 -21.29 7.85
CA GLU A 212 -8.76 -20.76 9.15
C GLU A 212 -7.74 -19.62 9.02
N THR A 213 -7.06 -19.49 7.88
CA THR A 213 -6.03 -18.48 7.63
C THR A 213 -6.54 -17.27 6.83
N ARG A 214 -7.85 -16.95 6.92
CA ARG A 214 -8.37 -15.73 6.30
C ARG A 214 -7.76 -14.53 6.98
N LEU A 215 -6.91 -13.80 6.25
CA LEU A 215 -6.28 -12.59 6.78
C LEU A 215 -7.23 -11.40 6.74
N ASP A 216 -7.25 -10.64 7.83
CA ASP A 216 -7.74 -9.27 7.83
C ASP A 216 -6.92 -8.42 6.84
N ARG A 217 -7.53 -7.37 6.27
CA ARG A 217 -6.84 -6.35 5.46
C ARG A 217 -5.57 -5.84 6.14
N ALA A 218 -5.59 -5.52 7.44
CA ALA A 218 -4.41 -5.05 8.16
C ALA A 218 -3.32 -6.14 8.25
N GLU A 219 -3.71 -7.41 8.41
CA GLU A 219 -2.79 -8.54 8.39
C GLU A 219 -2.23 -8.80 6.98
N ALA A 220 -3.04 -8.61 5.94
CA ALA A 220 -2.61 -8.70 4.55
C ALA A 220 -1.60 -7.59 4.20
N ILE A 221 -1.80 -6.36 4.72
CA ILE A 221 -0.83 -5.26 4.60
C ILE A 221 0.47 -5.61 5.33
N ARG A 222 0.40 -6.16 6.55
CA ARG A 222 1.59 -6.64 7.29
C ARG A 222 2.32 -7.74 6.54
N PHE A 223 1.59 -8.68 5.94
CA PHE A 223 2.15 -9.75 5.12
C PHE A 223 2.83 -9.19 3.86
N LEU A 224 2.20 -8.24 3.16
CA LEU A 224 2.86 -7.55 2.04
C LEU A 224 4.13 -6.85 2.50
N ALA A 225 4.08 -6.12 3.62
CA ALA A 225 5.25 -5.45 4.17
C ALA A 225 6.37 -6.45 4.50
N SER A 226 6.05 -7.65 5.02
CA SER A 226 7.04 -8.68 5.29
C SER A 226 7.67 -9.24 4.01
N LEU A 227 6.92 -9.36 2.91
CA LEU A 227 7.48 -9.74 1.60
C LEU A 227 8.50 -8.71 1.09
N TYR A 228 8.16 -7.43 1.13
CA TYR A 228 9.07 -6.37 0.68
C TYR A 228 10.29 -6.19 1.61
N THR A 229 10.08 -6.32 2.91
CA THR A 229 11.15 -6.16 3.90
C THR A 229 12.06 -7.38 4.00
N GLY A 230 11.57 -8.57 3.62
CA GLY A 230 12.33 -9.81 3.55
C GLY A 230 13.23 -9.94 2.32
N LEU A 231 13.05 -9.11 1.29
CA LEU A 231 13.96 -9.09 0.13
C LEU A 231 15.37 -8.64 0.54
N SER A 232 16.37 -9.46 0.20
CA SER A 232 17.79 -9.15 0.41
C SER A 232 18.27 -7.91 -0.36
N ASP A 233 17.67 -7.67 -1.53
CA ASP A 233 18.00 -6.54 -2.41
C ASP A 233 17.01 -5.38 -2.22
N ARG A 234 17.44 -4.38 -1.45
CA ARG A 234 16.65 -3.17 -1.17
C ARG A 234 16.35 -2.32 -2.40
N ALA A 235 17.22 -2.30 -3.41
CA ALA A 235 16.99 -1.52 -4.61
C ALA A 235 15.88 -2.16 -5.45
N TYR A 236 15.90 -3.49 -5.57
CA TYR A 236 14.83 -4.25 -6.21
C TYR A 236 13.49 -4.09 -5.47
N ALA A 237 13.48 -4.22 -4.14
CA ALA A 237 12.27 -4.05 -3.34
C ALA A 237 11.64 -2.66 -3.53
N ASN A 238 12.45 -1.59 -3.48
CA ASN A 238 11.99 -0.22 -3.73
C ASN A 238 11.48 -0.02 -5.16
N LYS A 239 12.09 -0.68 -6.15
CA LYS A 239 11.63 -0.63 -7.55
C LYS A 239 10.27 -1.33 -7.69
N ALA A 240 10.13 -2.54 -7.16
CA ALA A 240 8.88 -3.28 -7.16
C ALA A 240 7.76 -2.52 -6.45
N LEU A 241 8.06 -1.86 -5.31
CA LEU A 241 7.09 -1.07 -4.57
C LEU A 241 6.60 0.16 -5.36
N ARG A 242 7.42 0.73 -6.26
CA ARG A 242 6.96 1.80 -7.16
C ARG A 242 6.08 1.31 -8.30
N GLU A 243 6.21 0.04 -8.65
CA GLU A 243 5.39 -0.64 -9.66
C GLU A 243 4.11 -1.24 -9.04
N PHE A 244 4.00 -1.20 -7.71
CA PHE A 244 2.83 -1.56 -6.93
C PHE A 244 1.71 -0.53 -7.13
N GLY A 245 0.63 -0.92 -7.81
CA GLY A 245 -0.46 -0.02 -8.15
C GLY A 245 -1.44 -0.60 -9.16
N PRO A 246 -2.19 0.24 -9.88
CA PRO A 246 -3.22 -0.20 -10.84
C PRO A 246 -2.70 -1.14 -11.94
N ALA A 247 -1.41 -1.03 -12.28
CA ALA A 247 -0.74 -1.95 -13.21
C ALA A 247 -0.73 -3.41 -12.74
N THR A 248 -1.00 -3.67 -11.46
CA THR A 248 -1.09 -5.03 -10.91
C THR A 248 -2.46 -5.66 -11.12
N GLY A 249 -3.50 -4.89 -11.47
CA GLY A 249 -4.84 -5.40 -11.78
C GLY A 249 -5.68 -5.87 -10.57
N ILE A 250 -5.10 -5.94 -9.38
CA ILE A 250 -5.77 -6.36 -8.13
C ILE A 250 -5.83 -5.15 -7.21
N LEU A 251 -7.02 -4.65 -6.89
CA LEU A 251 -7.22 -3.32 -6.29
C LEU A 251 -7.77 -3.33 -4.86
N ASP A 252 -7.74 -4.47 -4.18
CA ASP A 252 -8.30 -4.56 -2.83
C ASP A 252 -7.48 -3.77 -1.81
N ILE A 253 -6.15 -3.78 -1.94
CA ILE A 253 -5.21 -3.06 -1.07
C ILE A 253 -4.64 -1.88 -1.83
N TYR A 254 -4.70 -0.68 -1.24
CA TYR A 254 -4.13 0.51 -1.84
C TYR A 254 -2.61 0.55 -1.61
N PRO A 255 -1.82 0.98 -2.62
CA PRO A 255 -0.38 1.22 -2.45
C PRO A 255 -0.03 2.11 -1.26
N LEU A 256 -0.84 3.13 -1.00
CA LEU A 256 -0.58 4.06 0.09
C LEU A 256 -0.73 3.44 1.48
N GLU A 257 -1.57 2.42 1.66
CA GLU A 257 -1.66 1.70 2.94
C GLU A 257 -0.36 0.96 3.23
N LEU A 258 0.24 0.34 2.20
CA LEU A 258 1.52 -0.33 2.32
C LEU A 258 2.66 0.67 2.60
N PHE A 259 2.67 1.82 1.93
CA PHE A 259 3.65 2.89 2.22
C PHE A 259 3.51 3.42 3.65
N ASP A 260 2.29 3.73 4.10
CA ASP A 260 2.03 4.19 5.47
C ASP A 260 2.51 3.15 6.50
N HIS A 261 2.20 1.87 6.27
CA HIS A 261 2.67 0.78 7.11
C HIS A 261 4.20 0.70 7.16
N LEU A 262 4.89 0.70 6.02
CA LEU A 262 6.35 0.64 5.96
C LEU A 262 7.01 1.83 6.65
N LEU A 263 6.47 3.05 6.49
CA LEU A 263 6.99 4.24 7.15
C LEU A 263 6.84 4.18 8.67
N ARG A 264 5.74 3.64 9.17
CA ARG A 264 5.44 3.53 10.60
C ARG A 264 6.27 2.47 11.30
N PHE A 265 6.42 1.30 10.68
CA PHE A 265 7.01 0.12 11.34
C PHE A 265 8.43 -0.21 10.88
N VAL A 266 8.86 0.26 9.72
CA VAL A 266 10.21 0.03 9.18
C VAL A 266 10.81 1.35 8.70
N PRO A 267 11.08 2.29 9.64
CA PRO A 267 11.65 3.58 9.28
C PRO A 267 12.99 3.38 8.57
N GLY A 268 13.15 4.01 7.41
CA GLY A 268 14.36 3.88 6.57
C GLY A 268 14.23 2.92 5.38
N PHE A 269 13.15 2.12 5.29
CA PHE A 269 12.91 1.32 4.09
C PHE A 269 12.76 2.20 2.84
N CYS A 270 11.98 3.29 2.97
CA CYS A 270 11.72 4.26 1.93
C CYS A 270 12.62 5.50 2.07
N GLN A 271 13.66 5.63 1.24
CA GLN A 271 14.64 6.74 1.37
C GLN A 271 14.09 8.13 0.98
N LYS A 272 13.04 8.20 0.16
CA LYS A 272 12.45 9.46 -0.36
C LYS A 272 10.97 9.60 -0.07
N VAL A 273 10.50 8.91 0.96
CA VAL A 273 9.10 9.00 1.39
C VAL A 273 9.09 9.43 2.85
N ARG A 274 8.26 10.41 3.20
CA ARG A 274 8.10 10.83 4.59
C ARG A 274 6.64 11.22 4.87
N PRO A 275 6.17 11.02 6.11
CA PRO A 275 4.93 11.65 6.56
C PRO A 275 5.14 13.16 6.64
N ALA A 276 4.20 13.94 6.12
CA ALA A 276 4.23 15.40 6.27
C ALA A 276 2.81 15.99 6.13
N PRO A 277 2.40 16.87 7.05
CA PRO A 277 1.16 17.63 6.91
C PRO A 277 1.31 18.64 5.76
N PHE A 278 0.45 18.56 4.75
CA PHE A 278 0.44 19.53 3.65
C PHE A 278 -0.97 19.92 3.18
N LEU A 279 -2.01 19.24 3.65
CA LEU A 279 -3.39 19.56 3.32
C LEU A 279 -3.91 20.69 4.19
N THR A 280 -4.54 21.66 3.54
CA THR A 280 -5.23 22.79 4.15
C THR A 280 -6.67 22.85 3.66
N THR A 281 -7.57 23.39 4.47
CA THR A 281 -8.90 23.79 4.00
C THR A 281 -8.81 25.02 3.08
N GLN A 282 -9.93 25.39 2.45
CA GLN A 282 -10.05 26.66 1.73
C GLN A 282 -9.68 27.87 2.60
N ASP A 283 -9.98 27.83 3.90
CA ASP A 283 -9.60 28.84 4.89
C ASP A 283 -8.13 28.72 5.38
N GLU A 284 -7.26 28.06 4.62
CA GLU A 284 -5.83 27.82 4.91
C GLU A 284 -5.57 27.13 6.26
N THR A 285 -6.59 26.49 6.85
CA THR A 285 -6.43 25.82 8.14
C THR A 285 -5.84 24.43 7.92
N PRO A 286 -4.72 24.06 8.59
CA PRO A 286 -4.16 22.72 8.47
C PRO A 286 -5.19 21.66 8.85
N MET A 287 -5.37 20.68 7.96
CA MET A 287 -6.28 19.54 8.16
C MET A 287 -5.62 18.34 8.83
N SER A 288 -4.31 18.18 8.60
CA SER A 288 -3.54 17.04 9.13
C SER A 288 -3.62 16.92 10.66
N GLY A 289 -3.77 15.68 11.14
CA GLY A 289 -3.80 15.35 12.56
C GLY A 289 -5.02 15.86 13.35
N LYS A 290 -6.02 16.45 12.68
CA LYS A 290 -7.27 16.87 13.32
C LYS A 290 -8.43 15.98 12.87
N HIS A 291 -9.06 15.32 13.83
CA HIS A 291 -10.32 14.63 13.62
C HIS A 291 -11.41 15.64 13.19
N ARG A 292 -12.10 15.37 12.08
CA ARG A 292 -13.16 16.23 11.55
C ARG A 292 -14.46 15.46 11.39
N THR A 293 -15.56 16.08 11.79
CA THR A 293 -16.91 15.58 11.52
C THR A 293 -17.47 16.35 10.33
N LEU A 294 -17.88 15.62 9.30
CA LEU A 294 -18.40 16.14 8.05
C LEU A 294 -19.73 15.44 7.74
N PRO A 295 -20.70 16.08 7.11
CA PRO A 295 -21.90 15.37 6.67
C PRO A 295 -21.61 14.51 5.44
N VAL A 296 -22.30 13.36 5.36
CA VAL A 296 -22.27 12.48 4.18
C VAL A 296 -22.82 13.22 2.95
N GLY A 297 -22.16 13.06 1.81
CA GLY A 297 -22.57 13.67 0.53
C GLY A 297 -22.07 15.10 0.31
N ASP A 298 -21.56 15.78 1.33
CA ASP A 298 -20.98 17.11 1.17
C ASP A 298 -19.62 17.05 0.47
N VAL A 299 -19.36 18.08 -0.34
CA VAL A 299 -18.10 18.27 -1.03
C VAL A 299 -17.08 18.89 -0.08
N VAL A 300 -16.02 18.14 0.20
CA VAL A 300 -14.89 18.60 0.99
C VAL A 300 -13.82 19.16 0.07
N HIS A 301 -13.63 20.48 0.11
CA HIS A 301 -12.58 21.16 -0.64
C HIS A 301 -11.23 21.01 0.07
N LEU A 302 -10.32 20.26 -0.55
CA LEU A 302 -8.96 20.01 -0.09
C LEU A 302 -7.98 20.84 -0.92
N ARG A 303 -7.17 21.68 -0.26
CA ARG A 303 -6.16 22.51 -0.91
C ARG A 303 -4.75 22.09 -0.50
N TYR A 304 -3.80 22.15 -1.43
CA TYR A 304 -2.38 21.93 -1.18
C TYR A 304 -1.52 23.01 -1.83
N ALA A 305 -0.29 23.17 -1.35
CA ALA A 305 0.63 24.19 -1.86
C ALA A 305 1.02 23.96 -3.34
N ASP A 306 1.09 25.03 -4.14
CA ASP A 306 1.37 25.02 -5.60
C ASP A 306 2.65 24.27 -6.04
N GLY A 307 3.57 24.03 -5.11
CA GLY A 307 4.81 23.28 -5.30
C GLY A 307 4.64 21.76 -5.29
N LEU A 308 3.50 21.25 -4.86
CA LEU A 308 3.20 19.82 -4.75
C LEU A 308 2.42 19.33 -5.97
N ARG A 309 2.51 18.03 -6.22
CA ARG A 309 1.68 17.32 -7.21
C ARG A 309 1.08 16.09 -6.55
N ILE A 310 -0.23 16.04 -6.41
CA ILE A 310 -0.91 14.86 -5.87
C ILE A 310 -0.66 13.68 -6.81
N ARG A 311 -0.30 12.53 -6.23
CA ARG A 311 0.02 11.29 -6.96
C ARG A 311 -0.91 10.14 -6.65
N GLY A 312 -1.48 10.13 -5.46
CA GLY A 312 -2.29 9.02 -5.00
C GLY A 312 -3.18 9.45 -3.86
N PHE A 313 -4.30 8.74 -3.77
CA PHE A 313 -5.34 8.92 -2.77
C PHE A 313 -5.79 7.54 -2.32
N CYS A 314 -6.07 7.39 -1.03
CA CYS A 314 -6.53 6.16 -0.43
C CYS A 314 -7.47 6.48 0.74
N ILE A 315 -8.52 5.67 0.89
CA ILE A 315 -9.34 5.63 2.10
C ILE A 315 -9.12 4.26 2.74
N GLU A 316 -8.49 4.24 3.91
CA GLU A 316 -8.22 3.04 4.69
C GLU A 316 -9.55 2.38 5.09
N GLY A 317 -9.65 1.07 4.85
CA GLY A 317 -10.86 0.29 5.16
C GLY A 317 -12.07 0.57 4.26
N GLY A 318 -11.99 1.52 3.33
CA GLY A 318 -13.08 1.83 2.42
C GLY A 318 -13.28 0.73 1.37
N ALA A 319 -14.42 0.03 1.39
CA ALA A 319 -14.86 -0.73 0.24
C ALA A 319 -15.24 0.26 -0.87
N ARG A 320 -14.64 0.13 -2.06
CA ARG A 320 -15.19 0.75 -3.28
C ARG A 320 -16.59 0.15 -3.52
N PRO A 321 -17.62 0.91 -3.95
CA PRO A 321 -17.71 2.34 -4.25
C PRO A 321 -18.41 3.11 -3.11
N GLY A 322 -17.88 4.26 -2.71
CA GLY A 322 -18.52 5.10 -1.70
C GLY A 322 -17.93 6.49 -1.56
N TYR A 323 -17.04 6.86 -2.48
CA TYR A 323 -16.36 8.14 -2.45
C TYR A 323 -15.98 8.57 -3.88
N VAL A 324 -15.84 9.87 -4.08
CA VAL A 324 -15.37 10.52 -5.29
C VAL A 324 -14.25 11.48 -4.89
N PHE A 325 -13.10 11.38 -5.55
CA PHE A 325 -11.95 12.26 -5.32
C PHE A 325 -11.48 12.80 -6.67
N GLU A 326 -11.78 14.07 -6.93
CA GLU A 326 -11.60 14.70 -8.24
C GLU A 326 -10.82 16.01 -8.13
N PRO A 327 -10.03 16.39 -9.15
CA PRO A 327 -9.39 17.69 -9.18
C PRO A 327 -10.43 18.80 -9.26
N GLY A 328 -10.25 19.84 -8.45
CA GLY A 328 -11.09 21.03 -8.47
C GLY A 328 -10.78 21.97 -9.65
N PRO A 329 -11.48 23.12 -9.74
CA PRO A 329 -11.31 24.08 -10.83
C PRO A 329 -9.96 24.80 -10.80
N GLU A 330 -9.39 25.03 -9.61
CA GLU A 330 -8.09 25.67 -9.45
C GLU A 330 -6.97 24.64 -9.28
N ARG A 331 -5.78 24.99 -9.76
CA ARG A 331 -4.59 24.17 -9.52
C ARG A 331 -4.25 24.21 -8.04
N GLY A 332 -4.18 23.05 -7.40
CA GLY A 332 -3.99 22.99 -5.95
C GLY A 332 -5.23 22.52 -5.21
N ASP A 333 -6.38 22.45 -5.90
CA ASP A 333 -7.65 22.10 -5.28
C ASP A 333 -8.10 20.71 -5.70
N TYR A 334 -8.68 19.98 -4.76
CA TYR A 334 -9.37 18.71 -4.95
C TYR A 334 -10.70 18.74 -4.22
N GLU A 335 -11.65 18.03 -4.78
CA GLU A 335 -12.98 17.83 -4.21
C GLU A 335 -13.10 16.36 -3.79
N LEU A 336 -13.40 16.16 -2.51
CA LEU A 336 -13.66 14.84 -1.93
C LEU A 336 -15.12 14.78 -1.49
N THR A 337 -15.85 13.82 -2.02
CA THR A 337 -17.22 13.51 -1.59
C THR A 337 -17.27 12.08 -1.08
N VAL A 338 -17.85 11.84 0.10
CA VAL A 338 -18.03 10.50 0.67
C VAL A 338 -19.52 10.25 0.90
N GLN A 339 -20.03 9.15 0.34
CA GLN A 339 -21.46 8.81 0.33
C GLN A 339 -21.87 7.87 1.47
N ASN A 340 -20.89 7.27 2.15
CA ASN A 340 -21.12 6.33 3.24
C ASN A 340 -20.81 6.98 4.59
N PRO A 341 -21.68 6.86 5.60
CA PRO A 341 -21.36 7.29 6.94
C PRO A 341 -20.30 6.37 7.55
N GLY A 342 -19.48 6.91 8.44
CA GLY A 342 -18.42 6.15 9.11
C GLY A 342 -17.21 7.00 9.44
N THR A 343 -16.27 6.40 10.16
CA THR A 343 -14.96 7.02 10.41
C THR A 343 -13.96 6.42 9.44
N PHE A 344 -13.29 7.30 8.70
CA PHE A 344 -12.36 6.95 7.65
C PHE A 344 -11.03 7.63 7.90
N ARG A 345 -9.96 6.88 7.67
CA ARG A 345 -8.61 7.41 7.61
C ARG A 345 -8.20 7.55 6.15
N ILE A 346 -7.98 8.78 5.74
CA ILE A 346 -7.70 9.18 4.37
C ILE A 346 -6.20 9.44 4.26
N LEU A 347 -5.57 8.82 3.28
CA LEU A 347 -4.15 8.99 2.96
C LEU A 347 -4.03 9.67 1.61
N ILE A 348 -3.32 10.79 1.57
CA ILE A 348 -3.03 11.52 0.34
C ILE A 348 -1.52 11.58 0.16
N SER A 349 -1.07 11.28 -1.05
CA SER A 349 0.34 11.37 -1.39
C SER A 349 0.61 12.47 -2.41
N ALA A 350 1.68 13.21 -2.19
CA ALA A 350 2.10 14.30 -3.05
C ALA A 350 3.61 14.26 -3.30
N ILE A 351 4.03 14.61 -4.52
CA ILE A 351 5.45 14.72 -4.86
C ILE A 351 5.88 16.20 -4.88
N GLN A 352 6.95 16.49 -4.17
CA GLN A 352 7.66 17.77 -4.20
C GLN A 352 8.56 17.89 -5.46
N ARG A 353 8.93 19.12 -5.82
CA ARG A 353 9.80 19.39 -6.99
C ARG A 353 11.18 18.73 -6.91
N ASP A 354 11.67 18.49 -5.70
CA ASP A 354 12.93 17.79 -5.39
C ASP A 354 12.81 16.25 -5.44
N GLY A 355 11.61 15.74 -5.71
CA GLY A 355 11.32 14.31 -5.86
C GLY A 355 11.02 13.57 -4.56
N TRP A 356 10.83 14.29 -3.43
CA TRP A 356 10.32 13.67 -2.21
C TRP A 356 8.83 13.36 -2.34
N LEU A 357 8.42 12.16 -1.92
CA LEU A 357 7.03 11.76 -1.76
C LEU A 357 6.60 12.06 -0.32
N LEU A 358 5.63 12.94 -0.16
CA LEU A 358 4.98 13.26 1.09
C LEU A 358 3.71 12.43 1.21
N ILE A 359 3.43 11.94 2.41
CA ILE A 359 2.14 11.32 2.75
C ILE A 359 1.53 12.11 3.88
N ASP A 360 0.31 12.60 3.67
CA ASP A 360 -0.51 13.24 4.70
C ASP A 360 -1.66 12.31 5.07
N ASP A 361 -2.00 12.28 6.35
CA ASP A 361 -3.12 11.51 6.87
C ASP A 361 -4.18 12.42 7.51
N LEU A 362 -5.43 12.12 7.15
CA LEU A 362 -6.61 12.85 7.58
C LEU A 362 -7.62 11.86 8.15
N GLU A 363 -8.04 12.08 9.39
CA GLU A 363 -9.09 11.29 10.03
C GLU A 363 -10.41 12.07 9.99
N CYS A 364 -11.40 11.52 9.30
CA CYS A 364 -12.72 12.13 9.13
C CYS A 364 -13.82 11.17 9.55
N THR A 365 -14.80 11.67 10.30
CA THR A 365 -16.07 10.99 10.53
C THR A 365 -17.14 11.65 9.67
N PHE A 366 -17.74 10.86 8.78
CA PHE A 366 -18.88 11.27 7.97
C PHE A 366 -20.17 10.86 8.68
N GLU A 367 -21.00 11.84 9.04
CA GLU A 367 -22.28 11.65 9.72
C GLU A 367 -23.45 11.92 8.76
N GLY A 368 -24.52 11.15 8.88
CA GLY A 368 -25.71 11.31 8.05
C GLY A 368 -26.34 9.97 7.72
N ASP A 369 -27.56 10.02 7.20
CA ASP A 369 -28.15 8.85 6.57
C ASP A 369 -27.36 8.56 5.29
N PRO A 370 -27.02 7.28 5.00
CA PRO A 370 -26.41 6.95 3.73
C PRO A 370 -27.31 7.50 2.64
N ALA A 371 -26.72 8.24 1.69
CA ALA A 371 -27.49 8.68 0.54
C ALA A 371 -28.22 7.45 -0.02
N PRO A 372 -29.53 7.55 -0.35
CA PRO A 372 -30.17 6.46 -1.08
C PRO A 372 -29.24 6.13 -2.25
N PRO A 373 -29.01 4.85 -2.58
CA PRO A 373 -28.14 4.48 -3.69
C PRO A 373 -28.76 5.08 -4.95
N GLU A 374 -28.39 6.32 -5.27
CA GLU A 374 -28.66 6.94 -6.54
C GLU A 374 -27.98 6.01 -7.52
N ALA A 375 -28.78 5.37 -8.37
CA ALA A 375 -28.39 4.35 -9.33
C ALA A 375 -26.98 4.67 -9.82
N SER A 376 -26.00 3.96 -9.25
CA SER A 376 -24.60 4.30 -9.43
C SER A 376 -24.33 4.31 -10.91
N ASN A 377 -23.48 5.23 -11.36
CA ASN A 377 -23.04 5.40 -12.75
C ASN A 377 -22.61 4.10 -13.49
N SER A 378 -22.61 2.94 -12.84
CA SER A 378 -22.60 1.61 -13.46
C SER A 378 -23.77 1.34 -14.41
N GLU A 379 -24.99 1.83 -14.14
CA GLU A 379 -26.11 1.69 -15.11
C GLU A 379 -25.97 2.66 -16.28
N ALA A 380 -25.47 3.88 -16.06
CA ALA A 380 -25.20 4.85 -17.11
C ALA A 380 -24.00 4.45 -18.00
N GLU A 381 -22.93 3.87 -17.43
CA GLU A 381 -21.82 3.30 -18.20
C GLU A 381 -22.22 2.01 -18.94
N ALA A 382 -23.09 1.19 -18.37
CA ALA A 382 -23.64 0.01 -19.04
C ALA A 382 -24.61 0.40 -20.18
N GLU A 383 -25.47 1.42 -19.99
CA GLU A 383 -26.34 1.95 -21.03
C GLU A 383 -25.57 2.73 -22.12
N ALA A 384 -24.52 3.47 -21.77
CA ALA A 384 -23.66 4.16 -22.73
C ALA A 384 -22.85 3.17 -23.60
N LYS A 385 -22.42 2.03 -23.04
CA LYS A 385 -21.84 0.92 -23.82
C LYS A 385 -22.88 0.20 -24.69
N ALA A 386 -24.07 -0.04 -24.15
CA ALA A 386 -25.15 -0.70 -24.89
C ALA A 386 -25.66 0.14 -26.08
N THR A 387 -25.65 1.48 -25.96
CA THR A 387 -26.05 2.38 -27.07
C THR A 387 -24.96 2.54 -28.13
N THR A 388 -23.67 2.52 -27.76
CA THR A 388 -22.57 2.56 -28.74
C THR A 388 -22.40 1.25 -29.51
N ASP A 389 -22.66 0.09 -28.89
CA ASP A 389 -22.65 -1.20 -29.59
C ASP A 389 -23.88 -1.38 -30.51
N ALA A 390 -25.01 -0.74 -30.20
CA ALA A 390 -26.20 -0.76 -31.06
C ALA A 390 -26.00 0.08 -32.34
N GLU A 391 -25.44 1.29 -32.24
CA GLU A 391 -25.14 2.16 -33.41
C GLU A 391 -24.03 1.58 -34.31
N ALA A 392 -23.05 0.87 -33.75
CA ALA A 392 -22.02 0.20 -34.54
C ALA A 392 -22.56 -1.00 -35.35
N SER A 393 -23.64 -1.64 -34.87
CA SER A 393 -24.28 -2.75 -35.58
C SER A 393 -25.20 -2.30 -36.74
N GLU A 394 -25.75 -1.08 -36.67
CA GLU A 394 -26.63 -0.53 -37.72
C GLU A 394 -25.83 0.13 -38.86
N ALA A 395 -24.62 0.63 -38.59
CA ALA A 395 -23.73 1.21 -39.60
C ALA A 395 -22.98 0.17 -40.46
N ALA A 396 -22.93 -1.11 -40.06
CA ALA A 396 -22.25 -2.17 -40.80
C ALA A 396 -23.11 -2.88 -41.86
N ALA A 397 -24.38 -2.49 -42.01
CA ALA A 397 -25.31 -3.13 -42.95
C ALA A 397 -25.47 -2.39 -44.31
N SER A 398 -24.74 -1.31 -44.55
CA SER A 398 -24.89 -0.52 -45.79
C SER A 398 -23.56 -0.07 -46.42
N ASP A 399 -22.65 -0.99 -46.74
CA ASP A 399 -21.72 -0.75 -47.85
C ASP A 399 -21.17 -2.06 -48.43
N ALA A 400 -21.99 -2.71 -49.26
CA ALA A 400 -21.55 -3.82 -50.11
C ALA A 400 -21.35 -3.30 -51.54
N ALA A 401 -20.16 -2.79 -51.82
CA ALA A 401 -19.68 -2.54 -53.18
C ALA A 401 -18.37 -3.31 -53.41
N ALA A 402 -18.43 -4.27 -54.35
CA ALA A 402 -17.32 -5.09 -54.82
C ALA A 402 -16.20 -4.24 -55.45
N PRO A 403 -14.95 -4.78 -55.50
CA PRO A 403 -14.48 -5.16 -56.83
C PRO A 403 -13.57 -6.41 -56.91
N GLU A 404 -13.80 -7.13 -58.02
CA GLU A 404 -12.86 -7.72 -59.00
C GLU A 404 -11.54 -8.42 -58.55
N ALA A 405 -11.61 -9.75 -58.65
CA ALA A 405 -10.75 -10.66 -59.42
C ALA A 405 -9.28 -10.29 -59.74
N PHE A 406 -8.35 -11.12 -59.24
CA PHE A 406 -7.16 -11.50 -59.99
C PHE A 406 -6.83 -12.99 -59.76
N ASN A 407 -6.73 -13.74 -60.87
CA ASN A 407 -6.42 -15.16 -60.97
C ASN A 407 -4.89 -15.41 -60.90
N ALA A 408 -4.47 -16.47 -60.19
CA ALA A 408 -3.50 -17.48 -60.68
C ALA A 408 -3.35 -18.66 -59.70
N THR A 409 -3.70 -19.86 -60.16
CA THR A 409 -3.49 -21.22 -59.63
C THR A 409 -2.15 -21.82 -60.16
N PRO A 410 -1.79 -23.12 -59.91
CA PRO A 410 -1.75 -23.91 -58.68
C PRO A 410 -0.43 -24.73 -58.53
N SER A 411 -0.24 -25.45 -57.41
CA SER A 411 0.51 -26.74 -57.43
C SER A 411 0.09 -27.65 -56.28
N ASP A 412 -0.39 -28.84 -56.64
CA ASP A 412 -0.72 -29.96 -55.76
C ASP A 412 0.51 -30.63 -55.14
N SER A 413 0.38 -31.19 -53.93
CA SER A 413 0.50 -32.66 -53.73
C SER A 413 0.24 -33.12 -52.29
N THR A 414 -0.80 -33.96 -52.16
CA THR A 414 -0.90 -35.18 -51.33
C THR A 414 -0.68 -35.12 -49.80
N GLY A 415 -1.79 -35.04 -49.06
CA GLY A 415 -2.40 -36.21 -48.41
C GLY A 415 -1.83 -36.73 -47.08
N ALA A 416 -2.53 -36.48 -45.97
CA ALA A 416 -2.86 -37.49 -44.95
C ALA A 416 -3.89 -36.97 -43.92
N THR A 417 -4.96 -37.75 -43.82
CA THR A 417 -6.04 -37.90 -42.82
C THR A 417 -5.91 -37.27 -41.42
N ALA A 418 -6.87 -36.36 -41.17
CA ALA A 418 -7.61 -36.02 -39.95
C ALA A 418 -7.33 -36.75 -38.61
N VAL A 419 -7.04 -35.95 -37.58
CA VAL A 419 -7.74 -35.95 -36.26
C VAL A 419 -7.80 -34.49 -35.79
N SER A 420 -8.99 -33.87 -35.87
CA SER A 420 -9.24 -32.50 -35.38
C SER A 420 -9.42 -32.50 -33.86
N THR A 421 -8.59 -31.72 -33.17
CA THR A 421 -8.92 -31.15 -31.86
C THR A 421 -8.81 -29.64 -32.02
N GLU A 422 -9.94 -28.95 -31.92
CA GLU A 422 -10.05 -27.51 -32.08
C GLU A 422 -9.45 -26.80 -30.85
N THR A 423 -8.33 -26.11 -31.05
CA THR A 423 -7.85 -25.06 -30.15
C THR A 423 -8.40 -23.72 -30.62
N PRO A 424 -9.00 -22.89 -29.75
CA PRO A 424 -9.44 -21.56 -30.13
C PRO A 424 -8.23 -20.66 -30.41
N THR A 425 -8.27 -20.01 -31.58
CA THR A 425 -7.29 -19.04 -32.07
C THR A 425 -7.32 -17.74 -31.27
N GLU A 426 -6.12 -17.25 -30.94
CA GLU A 426 -5.84 -15.92 -30.40
C GLU A 426 -6.52 -14.83 -31.24
N ALA A 427 -7.46 -14.12 -30.63
CA ALA A 427 -7.90 -12.81 -31.10
C ALA A 427 -6.99 -11.75 -30.45
N ASP A 428 -6.29 -11.00 -31.29
CA ASP A 428 -5.45 -9.86 -30.92
C ASP A 428 -6.21 -8.83 -30.05
N ILE A 429 -5.96 -8.82 -28.75
CA ILE A 429 -6.39 -7.73 -27.86
C ILE A 429 -5.38 -6.57 -27.99
N LYS A 430 -5.65 -5.63 -28.89
CA LYS A 430 -4.93 -4.36 -28.95
C LYS A 430 -5.37 -3.44 -27.79
N PHE A 431 -4.52 -3.29 -26.79
CA PHE A 431 -4.66 -2.25 -25.77
C PHE A 431 -4.15 -0.91 -26.32
N THR A 432 -5.07 0.02 -26.56
CA THR A 432 -4.74 1.42 -26.88
C THR A 432 -4.70 2.21 -25.58
N ILE A 433 -3.51 2.64 -25.15
CA ILE A 433 -3.34 3.54 -23.99
C ILE A 433 -3.56 4.98 -24.47
N PRO A 434 -4.54 5.73 -23.94
CA PRO A 434 -4.70 7.13 -24.28
C PRO A 434 -3.52 7.95 -23.74
N ARG A 435 -2.88 8.72 -24.62
CA ARG A 435 -1.90 9.74 -24.24
C ARG A 435 -2.67 11.00 -23.83
N TYR A 436 -2.51 11.42 -22.58
CA TYR A 436 -2.93 12.76 -22.15
C TYR A 436 -2.00 13.80 -22.81
N VAL A 437 -2.61 14.79 -23.48
CA VAL A 437 -1.96 15.97 -24.05
C VAL A 437 -2.01 17.11 -23.04
#